data_AF-A0A7J9Y854-F1
#
_entry.id   AF-A0A7J9Y854-F1
#
_cell.length_a   1.000
_cell.length_b   1.000
_cell.length_c   1.000
_cell.angle_alpha   90.00
_cell.angle_beta   90.00
_cell.angle_gamma   90.00
#
_symmetry.space_group_name_H-M   'P 1'
#
loop_
_entity.id
_entity.type
_entity.pdbx_description
1 polymer ?
#
loop_
_entity_poly.entity_id
_entity_poly.type
_entity_poly.pdbx_seq_one_letter_code
_entity_poly.pdbx_strand_id
1 'polypeptide(L)'
;MIDIVGQLNAIRREVGERRIPAGEGRAVRLRREYDAPIEDVWDAITNAERINRWFLPVSGDLRLGGTYQLKGNAGGEIRRCEPPRLLV
;
A
#
# COMPACT_ATOMS: atom_id res chain seq x y z
N MET A 1 -0.82 -8.59 -25.10
CA MET A 1 0.51 -8.32 -24.53
C MET A 1 0.38 -7.11 -23.62
N ILE A 2 0.88 -7.16 -22.38
CA ILE A 2 0.80 -6.02 -21.45
C ILE A 2 1.66 -4.88 -22.00
N ASP A 3 1.10 -3.67 -22.10
CA ASP A 3 1.85 -2.45 -22.41
C ASP A 3 2.66 -2.01 -21.19
N ILE A 4 3.87 -2.56 -21.04
CA ILE A 4 4.74 -2.28 -19.89
C ILE A 4 5.15 -0.80 -19.86
N VAL A 5 5.41 -0.19 -21.02
CA VAL A 5 5.88 1.20 -21.10
C VAL A 5 4.77 2.16 -20.66
N GLY A 6 3.54 1.96 -21.14
CA GLY A 6 2.38 2.72 -20.69
C GLY A 6 2.15 2.60 -19.18
N GLN A 7 2.27 1.38 -18.63
CA GLN A 7 2.12 1.15 -17.18
C GLN A 7 3.21 1.86 -16.36
N LEU A 8 4.46 1.90 -16.85
CA LEU A 8 5.54 2.61 -16.19
C LEU A 8 5.33 4.13 -16.21
N ASN A 9 4.89 4.68 -17.34
CA ASN A 9 4.64 6.11 -17.53
C ASN A 9 3.42 6.62 -16.75
N ALA A 10 2.43 5.76 -16.48
CA ALA A 10 1.25 6.09 -15.68
C ALA A 10 1.54 6.33 -14.18
N ILE A 11 2.78 6.10 -13.74
CA ILE A 11 3.17 6.25 -12.33
C ILE A 11 4.06 7.48 -12.17
N ARG A 12 3.62 8.45 -11.38
CA ARG A 12 4.44 9.58 -10.93
C ARG A 12 5.27 9.17 -9.72
N ARG A 13 6.59 9.37 -9.79
CA ARG A 13 7.56 8.94 -8.78
C ARG A 13 8.35 10.14 -8.26
N GLU A 14 8.44 10.25 -6.95
CA GLU A 14 9.22 11.30 -6.29
C GLU A 14 9.98 10.70 -5.10
N VAL A 15 11.17 11.23 -4.81
CA VAL A 15 11.95 10.91 -3.61
C VAL A 15 12.02 12.16 -2.75
N GLY A 16 11.77 12.03 -1.45
CA GLY A 16 11.79 13.12 -0.49
C GLY A 16 12.38 12.71 0.85
N GLU A 17 12.43 13.65 1.79
CA GLU A 17 12.87 13.43 3.17
C GLU A 17 11.67 13.10 4.06
N ARG A 18 11.87 12.18 5.01
CA ARG A 18 10.86 11.83 6.00
C ARG A 18 11.52 11.35 7.28
N ARG A 19 11.07 11.89 8.40
CA ARG A 19 11.48 11.39 9.72
C ARG A 19 10.83 10.04 10.01
N ILE A 20 11.65 9.07 10.36
CA ILE A 20 11.28 7.71 10.77
C ILE A 20 11.73 7.50 12.22
N PRO A 21 11.28 6.42 12.91
CA PRO A 21 11.71 6.17 14.30
C PRO A 21 13.24 6.13 14.49
N ALA A 22 13.99 5.73 13.47
CA ALA A 22 15.45 5.69 13.48
C ALA A 22 16.13 7.05 13.18
N GLY A 23 15.39 8.14 12.94
CA GLY A 23 15.92 9.47 12.63
C GLY A 23 15.50 9.99 11.25
N GLU A 24 16.37 10.79 10.62
CA GLU A 24 16.13 11.29 9.25
C GLU A 24 16.22 10.15 8.24
N GLY A 25 15.21 10.07 7.36
CA GLY A 25 15.11 9.03 6.34
C GLY A 25 14.75 9.59 4.98
N ARG A 26 14.85 8.75 3.95
CA ARG A 26 14.34 9.03 2.60
C ARG A 26 13.02 8.29 2.41
N ALA A 27 12.07 8.93 1.74
CA ALA A 27 10.80 8.34 1.37
C ALA A 27 10.60 8.38 -0.15
N VAL A 28 10.05 7.30 -0.70
CA VAL A 28 9.61 7.24 -2.10
C VAL A 28 8.09 7.44 -2.12
N ARG A 29 7.61 8.38 -2.93
CA ARG A 29 6.18 8.60 -3.19
C ARG A 29 5.84 8.13 -4.60
N LEU A 30 4.96 7.14 -4.67
CA LEU A 30 4.34 6.66 -5.91
C LEU A 30 2.90 7.16 -5.99
N ARG A 31 2.51 7.71 -7.13
CA ARG A 31 1.11 8.05 -7.44
C ARG A 31 0.73 7.48 -8.78
N ARG A 32 -0.48 6.92 -8.84
CA ARG A 32 -1.06 6.37 -10.05
C ARG A 32 -2.56 6.62 -10.00
N GLU A 33 -3.12 6.97 -11.14
CA GLU A 33 -4.56 7.06 -11.35
C GLU A 33 -5.07 5.71 -11.87
N TYR A 34 -6.24 5.31 -11.40
CA TYR A 34 -6.94 4.12 -11.84
C TYR A 34 -8.32 4.55 -12.33
N ASP A 35 -8.72 4.03 -13.48
CA ASP A 35 -10.09 4.12 -13.97
C ASP A 35 -10.98 3.10 -13.23
N ALA A 36 -11.15 3.34 -11.93
CA ALA A 36 -11.92 2.51 -11.02
C ALA A 36 -12.46 3.36 -9.85
N PRO A 37 -13.63 3.01 -9.28
CA PRO A 37 -14.13 3.63 -8.06
C PRO A 37 -13.13 3.54 -6.91
N ILE A 38 -13.09 4.57 -6.06
CA ILE A 38 -12.19 4.59 -4.88
C ILE A 38 -12.43 3.41 -3.94
N GLU A 39 -13.69 2.96 -3.81
CA GLU A 39 -14.07 1.83 -2.95
C GLU A 39 -13.48 0.51 -3.48
N ASP A 40 -13.42 0.34 -4.81
CA ASP A 40 -12.85 -0.86 -5.42
C ASP A 40 -11.33 -0.92 -5.25
N VAL A 41 -10.66 0.23 -5.29
CA VAL A 41 -9.23 0.35 -5.03
C VAL A 41 -8.95 0.16 -3.54
N TRP A 42 -9.78 0.72 -2.67
CA TRP A 42 -9.65 0.56 -1.22
C TRP A 42 -9.77 -0.91 -0.81
N ASP A 43 -10.84 -1.58 -1.25
CA ASP A 43 -11.03 -3.01 -0.99
C ASP A 43 -9.88 -3.85 -1.58
N ALA A 44 -9.31 -3.47 -2.73
CA ALA A 44 -8.12 -4.15 -3.27
C ALA A 44 -6.87 -4.06 -2.38
N ILE A 45 -6.73 -3.03 -1.54
CA ILE A 45 -5.56 -2.80 -0.67
C ILE A 45 -5.81 -3.09 0.81
N THR A 46 -7.06 -3.29 1.25
CA THR A 46 -7.40 -3.58 2.65
C THR A 46 -7.98 -4.97 2.89
N ASN A 47 -8.57 -5.61 1.88
CA ASN A 47 -9.16 -6.94 2.01
C ASN A 47 -8.10 -8.02 1.76
N ALA A 48 -7.84 -8.88 2.75
CA ALA A 48 -6.76 -9.87 2.70
C ALA A 48 -6.88 -10.82 1.49
N GLU A 49 -8.10 -11.25 1.18
CA GLU A 49 -8.39 -12.11 0.03
C GLU A 49 -8.13 -11.41 -1.32
N ARG A 50 -8.34 -10.08 -1.40
CA ARG A 50 -8.06 -9.30 -2.61
C ARG A 50 -6.60 -8.90 -2.73
N ILE A 51 -5.93 -8.55 -1.62
CA ILE A 51 -4.49 -8.24 -1.60
C ILE A 51 -3.70 -9.41 -2.20
N ASN A 52 -4.03 -10.65 -1.83
CA ASN A 52 -3.34 -11.84 -2.32
C ASN A 52 -3.47 -12.07 -3.85
N ARG A 53 -4.37 -11.35 -4.54
CA ARG A 53 -4.51 -11.46 -6.01
C ARG A 53 -3.39 -10.72 -6.75
N TRP A 54 -2.74 -9.75 -6.11
CA TRP A 54 -1.73 -8.89 -6.76
C TRP A 54 -0.49 -8.62 -5.89
N PHE A 55 -0.52 -8.98 -4.61
CA PHE A 55 0.58 -8.85 -3.66
C PHE A 55 0.70 -10.09 -2.76
N LEU A 56 1.61 -10.07 -1.79
CA LEU A 56 1.84 -11.20 -0.88
C LEU A 56 0.62 -11.44 0.03
N PRO A 57 0.30 -12.71 0.39
CA PRO A 57 -0.69 -13.00 1.41
C PRO A 57 -0.37 -12.27 2.72
N VAL A 58 -1.40 -11.73 3.37
CA VAL A 58 -1.30 -11.00 4.63
C VAL A 58 -2.16 -11.66 5.71
N SER A 59 -1.66 -11.69 6.94
CA SER A 59 -2.40 -12.16 8.12
C SER A 59 -2.13 -11.26 9.33
N GLY A 60 -2.89 -11.43 10.41
CA GLY A 60 -2.75 -10.67 11.65
C GLY A 60 -4.08 -10.16 12.19
N ASP A 61 -4.01 -9.21 13.10
CA ASP A 61 -5.18 -8.47 13.61
C ASP A 61 -5.40 -7.22 12.74
N LEU A 62 -6.07 -7.39 11.60
CA LEU A 62 -6.18 -6.40 10.52
C LEU A 62 -7.18 -5.27 10.83
N ARG A 63 -6.99 -4.59 11.96
CA ARG A 63 -7.74 -3.40 12.40
C ARG A 63 -6.79 -2.33 12.91
N LEU A 64 -7.29 -1.10 13.09
CA LEU A 64 -6.52 -0.01 13.69
C LEU A 64 -5.95 -0.41 15.05
N GLY A 65 -4.65 -0.19 15.24
CA GLY A 65 -3.87 -0.58 16.43
C GLY A 65 -3.55 -2.07 16.51
N GLY A 66 -3.98 -2.86 15.53
CA GLY A 66 -3.62 -4.27 15.40
C GLY A 66 -2.35 -4.46 14.55
N THR A 67 -2.05 -5.71 14.23
CA THR A 67 -0.80 -6.10 13.56
C THR A 67 -1.04 -6.74 12.20
N TYR A 68 -0.05 -6.64 11.31
CA TYR A 68 -0.04 -7.33 10.03
C TYR A 68 1.28 -8.08 9.81
N GLN A 69 1.23 -9.15 9.04
CA GLN A 69 2.38 -9.92 8.61
C GLN A 69 2.20 -10.35 7.15
N LEU A 70 3.12 -9.93 6.28
CA LEU A 70 3.19 -10.41 4.90
C LEU A 70 3.97 -11.74 4.89
N LYS A 71 3.44 -12.74 4.17
CA LYS A 71 4.06 -14.08 4.13
C LYS A 71 5.49 -14.01 3.60
N GLY A 72 6.46 -14.41 4.43
CA GLY A 72 7.89 -14.43 4.08
C GLY A 72 8.53 -13.06 3.93
N ASN A 73 7.90 -11.99 4.43
CA ASN A 73 8.36 -10.61 4.28
C ASN A 73 8.06 -9.80 5.56
N ALA A 74 7.97 -8.47 5.44
CA ALA A 74 7.79 -7.56 6.56
C ALA A 74 6.44 -7.75 7.30
N GLY A 75 6.47 -7.45 8.60
CA GLY A 75 5.29 -7.26 9.44
C GLY A 75 5.37 -5.94 10.21
N GLY A 76 4.26 -5.53 10.82
CA GLY A 76 4.17 -4.26 11.52
C GLY A 76 2.81 -4.04 12.19
N GLU A 77 2.55 -2.79 12.53
CA GLU A 77 1.32 -2.31 13.17
C GLU A 77 0.53 -1.43 12.21
N ILE A 78 -0.80 -1.53 12.23
CA ILE A 78 -1.70 -0.63 11.50
C ILE A 78 -1.93 0.62 12.36
N ARG A 79 -1.27 1.72 12.01
CA ARG A 79 -1.22 2.96 12.79
C ARG A 79 -2.34 3.92 12.47
N ARG A 80 -2.82 3.94 11.22
CA ARG A 80 -3.98 4.76 10.80
C ARG A 80 -4.82 4.00 9.79
N CYS A 81 -6.13 4.13 9.90
CA CYS A 81 -7.10 3.60 8.95
C CYS A 81 -8.29 4.55 8.88
N GLU A 82 -8.40 5.29 7.78
CA GLU A 82 -9.48 6.25 7.49
C GLU A 82 -10.06 5.88 6.11
N PRO A 83 -11.01 4.92 6.06
CA PRO A 83 -11.60 4.50 4.80
C PRO A 83 -12.33 5.64 4.06
N PRO A 84 -12.32 5.66 2.72
CA PRO A 84 -11.49 4.86 1.80
C PRO A 84 -10.20 5.60 1.39
N ARG A 85 -9.64 6.46 2.26
CA ARG A 85 -8.66 7.49 1.87
C ARG A 85 -7.25 7.28 2.40
N LEU A 86 -7.07 6.61 3.54
CA LEU A 86 -5.75 6.51 4.17
C LEU A 86 -5.57 5.22 4.98
N LEU A 87 -4.49 4.51 4.70
CA LEU A 87 -3.96 3.40 5.50
C LEU A 87 -2.46 3.65 5.76
N VAL A 88 -2.02 3.53 7.01
CA VAL A 88 -0.61 3.69 7.43
C VAL A 88 -0.23 2.64 8.45
#